data_AF-A0A934E0R8-F1
#
_entry.id   AF-A0A934E0R8-F1
#
_cell.length_a   1.000
_cell.length_b   1.000
_cell.length_c   1.000
_cell.angle_alpha   90.00
_cell.angle_beta   90.00
_cell.angle_gamma   90.00
#
_symmetry.space_group_name_H-M   'P 1'
#
loop_
_entity.id
_entity.type
_entity.pdbx_description
1 polymer ?
#
loop_
_entity_poly.entity_id
_entity_poly.type
_entity_poly.pdbx_seq_one_letter_code
_entity_poly.pdbx_strand_id
1 'polypeptide(L)'
;MRTRPLISDDDWQRQFAALGQFKQAHGHCKVPARWRDQELARWVLQQHREFAQGTLRPSRQIALDGLGFAWRADSARQDDLWERRLQQVVAFMRQHGHGRIPTWSPPSTRTSLATWVLRQRRLRRQGTLDPERTRRLDEIGFLWDSFEDQWLGMRARLASWRERHGHCCVPRHDRKDPKLAVWVGNQRIFRRKGLLSAERIASLDTLGFEWEPRHTCPTDDRVEQLREFRREHGHLAVPVRGNSGLVQWMAHKRLLHSRAQLDAKLERKLDAMGFPWTWEEQEWELWFARAIDLGRRTGRFEPKGGTTLDRWMCSQRQAASSGDLEEDRYHRLGSIGFWKRWRP
;
A
#
# COMPACT_ATOMS: atom_id res chain seq x y z
N MET A 1 7.19 65.29 33.71
CA MET A 1 6.94 64.15 32.79
C MET A 1 8.29 63.56 32.41
N ARG A 2 8.58 62.29 32.77
CA ARG A 2 9.85 61.64 32.42
C ARG A 2 9.73 61.05 31.01
N THR A 3 10.25 61.74 30.01
CA THR A 3 10.43 61.21 28.65
C THR A 3 11.46 60.08 28.70
N ARG A 4 11.00 58.86 28.45
CA ARG A 4 11.85 57.66 28.35
C ARG A 4 12.77 57.83 27.12
N PRO A 5 14.08 57.57 27.21
CA PRO A 5 14.97 57.83 26.09
C PRO A 5 14.58 56.92 24.91
N LEU A 6 14.42 57.54 23.74
CA LEU A 6 14.28 56.84 22.47
C LEU A 6 15.51 55.95 22.29
N ILE A 7 15.31 54.64 22.08
CA ILE A 7 16.39 53.74 21.66
C ILE A 7 17.07 54.38 20.44
N SER A 8 18.39 54.62 20.54
CA SER A 8 19.19 55.15 19.44
C SER A 8 19.00 54.29 18.19
N ASP A 9 18.95 54.91 17.01
CA ASP A 9 18.76 54.16 15.76
C ASP A 9 19.87 53.09 15.55
N ASP A 10 21.08 53.33 16.08
CA ASP A 10 22.19 52.36 16.07
C ASP A 10 21.92 51.14 16.98
N ASP A 11 21.33 51.36 18.16
CA ASP A 11 20.94 50.28 19.07
C ASP A 11 19.79 49.46 18.48
N TRP A 12 18.86 50.11 17.78
CA TRP A 12 17.76 49.44 17.11
C TRP A 12 18.26 48.58 15.95
N GLN A 13 19.18 49.08 15.12
CA GLN A 13 19.79 48.32 14.02
C GLN A 13 20.57 47.11 14.53
N ARG A 14 21.34 47.26 15.61
CA ARG A 14 22.06 46.15 16.24
C ARG A 14 21.12 45.03 16.67
N GLN A 15 20.02 45.37 17.36
CA GLN A 15 19.06 44.37 17.83
C GLN A 15 18.23 43.77 16.68
N PHE A 16 17.92 44.55 15.64
CA PHE A 16 17.29 44.05 14.42
C PHE A 16 18.18 43.03 13.70
N ALA A 17 19.49 43.29 13.60
CA ALA A 17 20.46 42.34 13.06
C ALA A 17 20.56 41.06 13.91
N ALA A 18 20.55 41.19 15.24
CA ALA A 18 20.54 40.05 16.16
C ALA A 18 19.25 39.20 16.02
N LEU A 19 18.10 39.83 15.81
CA LEU A 19 16.86 39.12 15.48
C LEU A 19 16.96 38.39 14.14
N GLY A 20 17.59 39.00 13.14
CA GLY A 20 17.89 38.37 11.85
C GLY A 20 18.77 37.12 12.01
N GLN A 21 19.82 37.18 12.82
CA GLN A 21 20.66 36.03 13.15
C GLN A 21 19.88 34.94 13.89
N PHE A 22 19.04 35.33 14.85
CA PHE A 22 18.14 34.41 15.55
C PHE A 22 17.19 33.70 14.56
N LYS A 23 16.61 34.44 13.61
CA LYS A 23 15.78 33.88 12.54
C LYS A 23 16.56 32.91 11.66
N GLN A 24 17.80 33.22 11.29
CA GLN A 24 18.64 32.31 10.50
C GLN A 24 18.93 31.00 11.26
N ALA A 25 19.16 31.07 12.58
CA ALA A 25 19.46 29.90 13.40
C ALA A 25 18.22 29.05 13.74
N HIS A 26 17.06 29.68 13.95
CA HIS A 26 15.86 29.02 14.48
C HIS A 26 14.68 28.97 13.49
N GLY A 27 14.78 29.62 12.33
CA GLY A 27 13.74 29.68 11.31
C GLY A 27 12.54 30.57 11.66
N HIS A 28 12.57 31.29 12.79
CA HIS A 28 11.47 32.17 13.22
C HIS A 28 11.96 33.34 14.10
N CYS A 29 11.16 34.40 14.24
CA CYS A 29 11.50 35.60 15.04
C CYS A 29 11.02 35.53 16.51
N LYS A 30 10.55 34.36 16.98
CA LYS A 30 10.04 34.18 18.36
C LYS A 30 11.17 34.00 19.38
N VAL A 31 11.61 35.09 20.00
CA VAL A 31 12.64 35.04 21.05
C VAL A 31 11.98 34.76 22.41
N PRO A 32 12.35 33.69 23.15
CA PRO A 32 11.81 33.41 24.48
C PRO A 32 12.12 34.53 25.50
N ALA A 33 11.21 34.78 26.44
CA ALA A 33 11.44 35.80 27.49
C ALA A 33 12.67 35.53 28.35
N ARG A 34 13.08 34.26 28.48
CA ARG A 34 14.30 33.82 29.19
C ARG A 34 15.38 33.30 28.22
N TRP A 35 15.60 34.02 27.11
CA TRP A 35 16.63 33.66 26.14
C TRP A 35 18.06 33.99 26.63
N ARG A 36 19.08 33.32 26.09
CA ARG A 36 20.50 33.56 26.47
C ARG A 36 20.90 35.02 26.27
N ASP A 37 20.42 35.64 25.18
CA ASP A 37 20.51 37.08 24.99
C ASP A 37 19.28 37.78 25.59
N GLN A 38 19.48 38.31 26.79
CA GLN A 38 18.45 39.03 27.53
C GLN A 38 18.15 40.42 26.96
N GLU A 39 19.07 41.01 26.20
CA GLU A 39 18.84 42.31 25.56
C GLU A 39 17.90 42.15 24.37
N LEU A 40 18.16 41.15 23.52
CA LEU A 40 17.29 40.81 22.40
C LEU A 40 15.87 40.42 22.87
N ALA A 41 15.75 39.61 23.93
CA ALA A 41 14.45 39.21 24.48
C ALA A 41 13.65 40.42 25.01
N ARG A 42 14.31 41.32 25.74
CA ARG A 42 13.69 42.58 26.21
C ARG A 42 13.30 43.49 25.05
N TRP A 43 14.14 43.56 24.03
CA TRP A 43 13.88 44.37 22.84
C TRP A 43 12.67 43.86 22.05
N VAL A 44 12.56 42.55 21.81
CA VAL A 44 11.39 41.92 21.16
C VAL A 44 10.09 42.23 21.92
N LEU A 45 10.09 42.10 23.25
CA LEU A 45 8.94 42.46 24.08
C LEU A 45 8.61 43.95 24.00
N GLN A 46 9.63 44.81 23.90
CA GLN A 46 9.46 46.25 23.72
C GLN A 46 8.81 46.58 22.37
N GLN A 47 9.20 45.90 21.28
CA GLN A 47 8.58 46.10 19.96
C GLN A 47 7.09 45.72 19.98
N HIS A 48 6.72 44.60 20.61
CA HIS A 48 5.30 44.24 20.78
C HIS A 48 4.49 45.30 21.54
N ARG A 49 5.08 45.92 22.57
CA ARG A 49 4.43 46.99 23.34
C ARG A 49 4.26 48.26 22.51
N GLU A 50 5.29 48.67 21.77
CA GLU A 50 5.26 49.85 20.91
C GLU A 50 4.24 49.71 19.77
N PHE A 51 4.10 48.51 19.20
CA PHE A 51 3.08 48.22 18.20
C PHE A 51 1.67 48.24 18.79
N ALA A 52 1.47 47.63 19.97
CA ALA A 52 0.17 47.64 20.66
C ALA A 52 -0.26 49.06 21.09
N GLN A 53 0.70 49.93 21.40
CA GLN A 53 0.47 51.33 21.78
C GLN A 53 0.37 52.26 20.56
N GLY A 54 0.61 51.78 19.33
CA GLY A 54 0.62 52.60 18.12
C GLY A 54 1.78 53.60 18.05
N THR A 55 2.82 53.44 18.88
CA THR A 55 3.97 54.35 18.96
C THR A 55 5.17 53.85 18.15
N LEU A 56 5.07 52.67 17.52
CA LEU A 56 6.14 52.12 16.69
C LEU A 56 6.30 52.93 15.39
N ARG A 57 7.54 53.32 15.07
CA ARG A 57 7.83 54.03 13.82
C ARG A 57 7.43 53.17 12.60
N PRO A 58 6.75 53.73 11.59
CA PRO A 58 6.35 52.96 10.40
C PRO A 58 7.50 52.26 9.68
N SER A 59 8.67 52.89 9.59
CA SER A 59 9.87 52.30 8.98
C SER A 59 10.37 51.05 9.74
N ARG A 60 10.29 51.07 11.08
CA ARG A 60 10.66 49.93 11.93
C ARG A 60 9.66 48.79 11.83
N GLN A 61 8.37 49.14 11.72
CA GLN A 61 7.32 48.16 11.48
C GLN A 61 7.51 47.44 10.14
N ILE A 62 7.73 48.17 9.05
CA ILE A 62 7.98 47.60 7.71
C ILE A 62 9.19 46.65 7.73
N ALA A 63 10.27 47.03 8.43
CA ALA A 63 11.46 46.20 8.55
C ALA A 63 11.19 44.89 9.32
N LEU A 64 10.42 44.97 10.43
CA LEU A 64 10.03 43.81 11.23
C LEU A 64 9.02 42.91 10.49
N ASP A 65 8.10 43.50 9.73
CA ASP A 65 7.19 42.79 8.83
C ASP A 65 7.98 42.03 7.75
N GLY A 66 9.02 42.65 7.18
CA GLY A 66 9.93 42.01 6.23
C GLY A 66 10.70 40.82 6.83
N LEU A 67 10.93 40.82 8.15
CA LEU A 67 11.49 39.65 8.86
C LEU A 67 10.43 38.60 9.23
N GLY A 68 9.14 38.84 9.02
CA GLY A 68 8.07 37.93 9.44
C GLY A 68 7.83 37.96 10.96
N PHE A 69 7.96 39.13 11.58
CA PHE A 69 7.72 39.32 13.01
C PHE A 69 6.22 39.22 13.33
N ALA A 70 5.84 38.29 14.19
CA ALA A 70 4.45 37.95 14.47
C ALA A 70 3.83 38.87 15.55
N TRP A 71 3.04 39.86 15.18
CA TRP A 71 2.50 40.86 16.14
C TRP A 71 1.38 40.39 17.06
N ARG A 72 0.57 39.38 16.68
CA ARG A 72 -0.64 38.94 17.41
C ARG A 72 -0.47 37.53 17.99
N ALA A 73 -1.02 37.29 19.19
CA ALA A 73 -0.95 36.00 19.88
C ALA A 73 -1.56 34.82 19.08
N ASP A 74 -2.56 35.10 18.24
CA ASP A 74 -3.19 34.09 17.39
C ASP A 74 -2.29 33.62 16.24
N SER A 75 -1.42 34.49 15.70
CA SER A 75 -0.42 34.04 14.71
C SER A 75 0.67 33.21 15.40
N ALA A 76 1.09 33.60 16.60
CA ALA A 76 2.06 32.84 17.39
C ALA A 76 1.59 31.41 17.71
N ARG A 77 0.33 31.24 18.16
CA ARG A 77 -0.29 29.92 18.40
C ARG A 77 -0.42 29.09 17.13
N GLN A 78 -0.76 29.70 16.00
CA GLN A 78 -0.86 29.00 14.71
C GLN A 78 0.52 28.55 14.21
N ASP A 79 1.56 29.36 14.42
CA ASP A 79 2.93 29.02 14.09
C ASP A 79 3.49 27.89 14.98
N ASP A 80 3.17 27.87 16.28
CA ASP A 80 3.58 26.78 17.19
C ASP A 80 2.92 25.46 16.79
N LEU A 81 1.65 25.50 16.41
CA LEU A 81 0.94 24.33 15.89
C LEU A 81 1.53 23.88 14.54
N TRP A 82 1.91 24.82 13.67
CA TRP A 82 2.54 24.49 12.39
C TRP A 82 3.89 23.82 12.60
N GLU A 83 4.73 24.34 13.50
CA GLU A 83 6.04 23.78 13.82
C GLU A 83 5.93 22.37 14.39
N ARG A 84 5.01 22.15 15.35
CA ARG A 84 4.76 20.81 15.91
C ARG A 84 4.35 19.81 14.83
N ARG A 85 3.57 20.25 13.83
CA ARG A 85 3.15 19.38 12.71
C ARG A 85 4.29 19.10 11.76
N LEU A 86 5.13 20.10 11.45
CA LEU A 86 6.35 19.89 10.67
C LEU A 86 7.26 18.86 11.34
N GLN A 87 7.48 18.95 12.65
CA GLN A 87 8.26 17.97 13.40
C GLN A 87 7.66 16.56 13.34
N GLN A 88 6.33 16.43 13.34
CA GLN A 88 5.67 15.13 13.13
C GLN A 88 5.93 14.57 11.73
N VAL A 89 5.97 15.42 10.68
CA VAL A 89 6.36 14.99 9.33
C VAL A 89 7.81 14.49 9.32
N VAL A 90 8.72 15.24 9.94
CA VAL A 90 10.14 14.86 10.02
C VAL A 90 10.33 13.56 10.79
N ALA A 91 9.65 13.38 11.93
CA ALA A 91 9.69 12.14 12.70
C ALA A 91 9.17 10.95 11.88
N PHE A 92 8.07 11.15 11.15
CA PHE A 92 7.52 10.13 10.25
C PHE A 92 8.51 9.77 9.14
N MET A 93 9.16 10.77 8.52
CA MET A 93 10.19 10.57 7.50
C MET A 93 11.38 9.76 8.03
N ARG A 94 11.84 10.05 9.25
CA ARG A 94 12.92 9.30 9.90
C ARG A 94 12.53 7.85 10.18
N GLN A 95 11.30 7.62 10.66
CA GLN A 95 10.83 6.28 11.02
C GLN A 95 10.58 5.39 9.80
N HIS A 96 10.03 5.94 8.72
CA HIS A 96 9.59 5.18 7.55
C HIS A 96 10.52 5.32 6.34
N GLY A 97 11.60 6.10 6.47
CA GLY A 97 12.53 6.39 5.37
C GLY A 97 11.92 7.22 4.23
N HIS A 98 10.70 7.76 4.40
CA HIS A 98 10.00 8.52 3.36
C HIS A 98 8.94 9.49 3.92
N GLY A 99 8.64 10.56 3.17
CA GLY A 99 7.64 11.60 3.51
C GLY A 99 6.17 11.28 3.23
N ARG A 100 5.84 10.00 2.97
CA ARG A 100 4.52 9.58 2.46
C ARG A 100 3.51 9.42 3.59
N ILE A 101 2.90 10.54 3.98
CA ILE A 101 1.86 10.53 4.99
C ILE A 101 0.55 10.06 4.32
N PRO A 102 -0.10 8.97 4.77
CA PRO A 102 -1.29 8.44 4.12
C PRO A 102 -2.46 9.45 4.12
N THR A 103 -2.69 10.14 3.01
CA THR A 103 -3.80 11.09 2.87
C THR A 103 -5.06 10.49 2.24
N TRP A 104 -4.97 9.26 1.72
CA TRP A 104 -6.01 8.59 0.94
C TRP A 104 -7.22 8.10 1.75
N SER A 105 -7.13 8.07 3.09
CA SER A 105 -8.22 7.60 3.94
C SER A 105 -9.48 8.48 3.84
N PRO A 106 -10.70 7.88 3.99
CA PRO A 106 -11.95 8.63 4.12
C PRO A 106 -11.85 9.71 5.20
N PRO A 107 -12.56 10.86 5.07
CA PRO A 107 -12.51 11.94 6.05
C PRO A 107 -12.73 11.48 7.49
N SER A 108 -13.59 10.47 7.71
CA SER A 108 -13.92 9.89 9.01
C SER A 108 -12.78 9.11 9.69
N THR A 109 -11.74 8.72 8.96
CA THR A 109 -10.60 7.91 9.47
C THR A 109 -9.25 8.61 9.27
N ARG A 110 -9.27 9.88 8.84
CA ARG A 110 -8.06 10.63 8.50
C ARG A 110 -7.39 11.19 9.76
N THR A 111 -6.09 10.92 9.91
CA THR A 111 -5.31 11.44 11.03
C THR A 111 -5.18 12.96 10.95
N SER A 112 -4.97 13.62 12.10
CA SER A 112 -4.74 15.07 12.16
C SER A 112 -3.55 15.52 11.30
N LEU A 113 -2.55 14.65 11.15
CA LEU A 113 -1.36 14.90 10.32
C LEU A 113 -1.71 14.86 8.82
N ALA A 114 -2.49 13.86 8.37
CA ALA A 114 -2.94 13.77 6.98
C ALA A 114 -3.83 14.96 6.58
N THR A 115 -4.71 15.42 7.48
CA THR A 115 -5.52 16.63 7.26
C THR A 115 -4.64 17.89 7.15
N TRP A 116 -3.59 17.99 7.97
CA TRP A 116 -2.64 19.10 7.90
C TRP A 116 -1.85 19.12 6.58
N VAL A 117 -1.37 17.96 6.11
CA VAL A 117 -0.68 17.79 4.82
C VAL A 117 -1.55 18.26 3.66
N LEU A 118 -2.82 17.81 3.62
CA LEU A 118 -3.76 18.23 2.58
C LEU A 118 -4.02 19.73 2.59
N ARG A 119 -4.06 20.34 3.79
CA ARG A 119 -4.19 21.79 3.95
C ARG A 119 -2.97 22.53 3.38
N GLN A 120 -1.74 22.09 3.66
CA GLN A 120 -0.54 22.72 3.10
C GLN A 120 -0.54 22.65 1.56
N ARG A 121 -0.86 21.48 0.98
CA ARG A 121 -0.97 21.30 -0.48
C ARG A 121 -2.04 22.19 -1.11
N ARG A 122 -3.17 22.40 -0.43
CA ARG A 122 -4.23 23.33 -0.88
C ARG A 122 -3.74 24.78 -0.85
N LEU A 123 -3.13 25.22 0.26
CA LEU A 123 -2.63 26.59 0.41
C LEU A 123 -1.56 26.91 -0.64
N ARG A 124 -0.65 25.97 -0.93
CA ARG A 124 0.36 26.14 -1.98
C ARG A 124 -0.28 26.29 -3.37
N ARG A 125 -1.26 25.44 -3.71
CA ARG A 125 -2.00 25.56 -5.00
C ARG A 125 -2.77 26.87 -5.14
N GLN A 126 -3.22 27.44 -4.02
CA GLN A 126 -3.91 28.72 -3.99
C GLN A 126 -2.95 29.91 -3.98
N GLY A 127 -1.63 29.69 -3.89
CA GLY A 127 -0.63 30.75 -3.78
C GLY A 127 -0.67 31.52 -2.44
N THR A 128 -1.39 31.00 -1.44
CA THR A 128 -1.59 31.64 -0.14
C THR A 128 -0.76 31.03 0.98
N LEU A 129 0.08 30.04 0.66
CA LEU A 129 1.02 29.48 1.62
C LEU A 129 2.20 30.43 1.79
N ASP A 130 2.54 30.70 3.04
CA ASP A 130 3.72 31.47 3.41
C ASP A 130 4.98 30.92 2.68
N PRO A 131 5.77 31.79 2.02
CA PRO A 131 6.97 31.37 1.29
C PRO A 131 8.00 30.63 2.17
N GLU A 132 8.17 31.03 3.42
CA GLU A 132 9.09 30.37 4.35
C GLU A 132 8.59 28.98 4.73
N ARG A 133 7.28 28.81 4.91
CA ARG A 133 6.67 27.48 5.14
C ARG A 133 6.86 26.57 3.92
N THR A 134 6.78 27.13 2.71
CA THR A 134 7.04 26.39 1.47
C THR A 134 8.50 25.94 1.41
N ARG A 135 9.45 26.87 1.64
CA ARG A 135 10.89 26.59 1.67
C ARG A 135 11.24 25.48 2.66
N ARG A 136 10.75 25.55 3.89
CA ARG A 136 11.02 24.54 4.92
C ARG A 136 10.43 23.17 4.61
N LEU A 137 9.28 23.12 3.90
CA LEU A 137 8.70 21.87 3.43
C LEU A 137 9.52 21.30 2.24
N ASP A 138 10.01 22.15 1.35
CA ASP A 138 10.90 21.73 0.26
C ASP A 138 12.23 21.14 0.79
N GLU A 139 12.84 21.76 1.80
CA GLU A 139 14.09 21.31 2.43
C GLU A 139 14.02 19.89 3.01
N ILE A 140 12.85 19.50 3.54
CA ILE A 140 12.66 18.16 4.08
C ILE A 140 12.22 17.15 3.00
N GLY A 141 12.16 17.54 1.74
CA GLY A 141 11.70 16.70 0.64
C GLY A 141 10.19 16.40 0.71
N PHE A 142 9.38 17.37 1.14
CA PHE A 142 7.94 17.21 1.25
C PHE A 142 7.28 17.01 -0.12
N LEU A 143 6.45 15.96 -0.23
CA LEU A 143 5.74 15.64 -1.47
C LEU A 143 4.49 16.52 -1.63
N TRP A 144 4.57 17.51 -2.53
CA TRP A 144 3.46 18.42 -2.81
C TRP A 144 2.38 17.84 -3.71
N ASP A 145 2.77 17.02 -4.69
CA ASP A 145 1.82 16.45 -5.65
C ASP A 145 1.16 15.20 -5.06
N SER A 146 -0.17 15.24 -4.94
CA SER A 146 -0.97 14.10 -4.51
C SER A 146 -0.90 12.92 -5.48
N PHE A 147 -0.63 13.16 -6.77
CA PHE A 147 -0.43 12.09 -7.75
C PHE A 147 0.93 11.42 -7.57
N GLU A 148 1.98 12.18 -7.27
CA GLU A 148 3.29 11.64 -6.95
C GLU A 148 3.24 10.83 -5.64
N ASP A 149 2.58 11.36 -4.62
CA ASP A 149 2.36 10.66 -3.35
C ASP A 149 1.56 9.35 -3.52
N GLN A 150 0.51 9.36 -4.35
CA GLN A 150 -0.23 8.14 -4.72
C GLN A 150 0.64 7.14 -5.49
N TRP A 151 1.42 7.62 -6.47
CA TRP A 151 2.30 6.77 -7.27
C TRP A 151 3.36 6.10 -6.39
N LEU A 152 4.01 6.89 -5.54
CA LEU A 152 4.99 6.45 -4.58
C LEU A 152 4.39 5.48 -3.55
N GLY A 153 3.17 5.73 -3.06
CA GLY A 153 2.42 4.82 -2.18
C GLY A 153 2.15 3.47 -2.84
N MET A 154 1.73 3.45 -4.11
CA MET A 154 1.54 2.21 -4.86
C MET A 154 2.84 1.46 -5.12
N ARG A 155 3.93 2.19 -5.40
CA ARG A 155 5.28 1.60 -5.50
C ARG A 155 5.72 0.94 -4.20
N ALA A 156 5.44 1.52 -3.03
CA ALA A 156 5.73 0.87 -1.75
C ALA A 156 4.94 -0.43 -1.58
N ARG A 157 3.66 -0.44 -1.96
CA ARG A 157 2.84 -1.66 -1.93
C ARG A 157 3.38 -2.76 -2.84
N LEU A 158 3.89 -2.37 -4.01
CA LEU A 158 4.60 -3.28 -4.91
C LEU A 158 5.90 -3.83 -4.30
N ALA A 159 6.66 -2.99 -3.57
CA ALA A 159 7.85 -3.46 -2.86
C ALA A 159 7.50 -4.50 -1.77
N SER A 160 6.45 -4.27 -0.98
CA SER A 160 5.93 -5.25 -0.01
C SER A 160 5.32 -6.49 -0.66
N TRP A 161 4.83 -6.38 -1.90
CA TRP A 161 4.44 -7.55 -2.69
C TRP A 161 5.67 -8.39 -3.03
N ARG A 162 6.72 -7.75 -3.56
CA ARG A 162 7.98 -8.43 -3.93
C ARG A 162 8.64 -9.09 -2.74
N GLU A 163 8.65 -8.46 -1.57
CA GLU A 163 9.20 -9.06 -0.36
C GLU A 163 8.52 -10.37 0.02
N ARG A 164 7.20 -10.46 -0.19
CA ARG A 164 6.41 -11.67 0.12
C ARG A 164 6.49 -12.76 -0.95
N HIS A 165 6.59 -12.39 -2.22
CA HIS A 165 6.47 -13.34 -3.36
C HIS A 165 7.79 -13.52 -4.14
N GLY A 166 8.83 -12.77 -3.80
CA GLY A 166 10.12 -12.78 -4.50
C GLY A 166 10.15 -12.02 -5.83
N HIS A 167 9.01 -11.54 -6.33
CA HIS A 167 8.90 -10.90 -7.65
C HIS A 167 7.83 -9.80 -7.70
N CYS A 168 7.85 -8.95 -8.74
CA CYS A 168 6.91 -7.84 -8.92
C CYS A 168 5.68 -8.16 -9.80
N CYS A 169 5.50 -9.43 -10.19
CA CYS A 169 4.41 -9.85 -11.06
C CYS A 169 3.07 -10.05 -10.34
N VAL A 170 2.34 -8.96 -10.14
CA VAL A 170 1.01 -8.98 -9.49
C VAL A 170 -0.07 -9.57 -10.42
N PRO A 171 -0.88 -10.56 -9.97
CA PRO A 171 -2.00 -11.10 -10.73
C PRO A 171 -3.05 -10.04 -11.09
N ARG A 172 -3.52 -10.04 -12.35
CA ARG A 172 -4.54 -9.09 -12.84
C ARG A 172 -5.85 -9.11 -12.03
N HIS A 173 -6.19 -10.24 -11.44
CA HIS A 173 -7.41 -10.45 -10.66
C HIS A 173 -7.10 -10.76 -9.19
N ASP A 174 -6.02 -10.19 -8.65
CA ASP A 174 -5.72 -10.35 -7.24
C ASP A 174 -6.89 -9.86 -6.37
N ARG A 175 -7.47 -10.78 -5.59
CA ARG A 175 -8.63 -10.49 -4.72
C ARG A 175 -8.24 -9.79 -3.44
N LYS A 176 -6.99 -9.92 -3.00
CA LYS A 176 -6.46 -9.34 -1.76
C LYS A 176 -6.08 -7.87 -1.96
N ASP A 177 -5.61 -7.51 -3.16
CA ASP A 177 -5.21 -6.17 -3.55
C ASP A 177 -5.53 -5.85 -5.03
N PRO A 178 -6.82 -5.68 -5.38
CA PRO A 178 -7.23 -5.38 -6.76
C PRO A 178 -6.70 -4.03 -7.26
N LYS A 179 -6.43 -3.08 -6.34
CA LYS A 179 -5.91 -1.76 -6.69
C LYS A 179 -4.47 -1.84 -7.18
N LEU A 180 -3.63 -2.62 -6.50
CA LEU A 180 -2.25 -2.82 -6.91
C LEU A 180 -2.18 -3.54 -8.27
N ALA A 181 -3.03 -4.56 -8.48
CA ALA A 181 -3.12 -5.28 -9.75
C ALA A 181 -3.42 -4.35 -10.95
N VAL A 182 -4.43 -3.48 -10.80
CA VAL A 182 -4.78 -2.48 -11.81
C VAL A 182 -3.64 -1.49 -12.03
N TRP A 183 -3.03 -1.00 -10.94
CA TRP A 183 -1.95 -0.01 -11.03
C TRP A 183 -0.71 -0.54 -11.77
N VAL A 184 -0.28 -1.78 -11.46
CA VAL A 184 0.81 -2.47 -12.15
C VAL A 184 0.52 -2.65 -13.64
N GLY A 185 -0.72 -3.06 -13.98
CA GLY A 185 -1.16 -3.16 -15.36
C GLY A 185 -1.08 -1.82 -16.09
N ASN A 186 -1.52 -0.74 -15.44
CA ASN A 186 -1.46 0.62 -15.99
C ASN A 186 -0.02 1.11 -16.21
N GLN A 187 0.93 0.79 -15.32
CA GLN A 187 2.34 1.19 -15.53
C GLN A 187 2.89 0.61 -16.84
N ARG A 188 2.58 -0.65 -17.15
CA ARG A 188 3.00 -1.30 -18.41
C ARG A 188 2.37 -0.63 -19.63
N ILE A 189 1.09 -0.27 -19.56
CA ILE A 189 0.38 0.45 -20.62
C ILE A 189 1.00 1.84 -20.83
N PHE A 190 1.24 2.58 -19.75
CA PHE A 190 1.80 3.93 -19.82
C PHE A 190 3.23 3.93 -20.37
N ARG A 191 4.08 2.96 -20.00
CA ARG A 191 5.41 2.81 -20.62
C ARG A 191 5.30 2.55 -22.12
N ARG A 192 4.42 1.64 -22.56
CA ARG A 192 4.23 1.34 -24.00
C ARG A 192 3.75 2.55 -24.79
N LYS A 193 2.92 3.39 -24.17
CA LYS A 193 2.41 4.64 -24.77
C LYS A 193 3.38 5.82 -24.66
N GLY A 194 4.57 5.64 -24.06
CA GLY A 194 5.52 6.72 -23.83
C GLY A 194 5.05 7.77 -22.80
N LEU A 195 4.08 7.43 -21.96
CA LEU A 195 3.47 8.34 -20.98
C LEU A 195 4.10 8.27 -19.58
N LEU A 196 5.12 7.42 -19.40
CA LEU A 196 5.83 7.28 -18.14
C LEU A 196 7.14 8.09 -18.19
N SER A 197 7.43 8.86 -17.13
CA SER A 197 8.71 9.57 -17.01
C SER A 197 9.86 8.59 -16.82
N ALA A 198 11.07 8.98 -17.26
CA ALA A 198 12.28 8.17 -17.11
C ALA A 198 12.58 7.82 -15.64
N GLU A 199 12.34 8.76 -14.73
CA GLU A 199 12.50 8.55 -13.28
C GLU A 199 11.58 7.46 -12.74
N ARG A 200 10.31 7.43 -13.17
CA ARG A 200 9.35 6.39 -12.76
C ARG A 200 9.72 5.03 -13.31
N ILE A 201 10.27 4.97 -14.52
CA ILE A 201 10.80 3.74 -15.11
C ILE A 201 11.96 3.21 -14.27
N ALA A 202 13.00 4.02 -14.07
CA ALA A 202 14.18 3.64 -13.27
C ALA A 202 13.81 3.24 -11.83
N SER A 203 12.86 3.96 -11.23
CA SER A 203 12.37 3.68 -9.88
C SER A 203 11.60 2.35 -9.78
N LEU A 204 10.98 1.87 -10.85
CA LEU A 204 10.39 0.53 -10.92
C LEU A 204 11.42 -0.54 -11.29
N ASP A 205 12.39 -0.22 -12.14
CA ASP A 205 13.50 -1.12 -12.50
C ASP A 205 14.33 -1.50 -11.27
N THR A 206 14.58 -0.55 -10.35
CA THR A 206 15.27 -0.84 -9.07
C THR A 206 14.54 -1.85 -8.19
N LEU A 207 13.22 -2.01 -8.35
CA LEU A 207 12.45 -3.06 -7.68
C LEU A 207 12.48 -4.39 -8.45
N GLY A 208 13.13 -4.48 -9.60
CA GLY A 208 13.04 -5.63 -10.49
C GLY A 208 11.65 -5.76 -11.13
N PHE A 209 11.03 -4.64 -11.49
CA PHE A 209 9.71 -4.64 -12.12
C PHE A 209 9.78 -5.15 -13.57
N GLU A 210 9.12 -6.28 -13.83
CA GLU A 210 9.01 -6.81 -15.19
C GLU A 210 7.96 -6.06 -16.02
N TRP A 211 8.43 -5.29 -17.00
CA TRP A 211 7.60 -4.54 -17.95
C TRP A 211 6.85 -5.44 -18.94
N GLU A 212 7.49 -6.53 -19.34
CA GLU A 212 6.97 -7.51 -20.30
C GLU A 212 7.06 -8.91 -19.71
N PRO A 213 6.12 -9.29 -18.82
CA PRO A 213 6.10 -10.63 -18.27
C PRO A 213 5.80 -11.58 -19.42
N ARG A 214 6.79 -12.39 -19.81
CA ARG A 214 6.61 -13.44 -20.83
C ARG A 214 5.63 -14.53 -20.37
N HIS A 215 5.30 -14.56 -19.07
CA HIS A 215 4.33 -15.46 -18.45
C HIS A 215 3.36 -14.72 -17.50
N THR A 216 2.11 -15.18 -17.45
CA THR A 216 1.05 -14.67 -16.56
C THR A 216 1.28 -15.09 -15.10
N CYS A 217 1.99 -14.25 -14.33
CA CYS A 217 2.49 -14.54 -12.98
C CYS A 217 3.51 -15.70 -12.97
N PRO A 218 4.60 -15.56 -12.21
CA PRO A 218 5.52 -16.67 -11.97
C PRO A 218 4.77 -17.89 -11.48
N THR A 219 5.22 -19.04 -11.98
CA THR A 219 4.73 -20.37 -11.63
C THR A 219 4.49 -20.56 -10.13
N ASP A 220 5.33 -19.97 -9.27
CA ASP A 220 5.22 -20.10 -7.81
C ASP A 220 3.96 -19.44 -7.22
N ASP A 221 3.50 -18.31 -7.77
CA ASP A 221 2.22 -17.68 -7.36
C ASP A 221 1.01 -18.53 -7.74
N ARG A 222 1.06 -19.19 -8.90
CA ARG A 222 -0.01 -20.10 -9.35
C ARG A 222 -0.05 -21.38 -8.51
N VAL A 223 1.13 -21.89 -8.16
CA VAL A 223 1.29 -22.99 -7.21
C VAL A 223 0.69 -22.61 -5.84
N GLU A 224 0.96 -21.40 -5.33
CA GLU A 224 0.39 -20.95 -4.07
C GLU A 224 -1.13 -20.76 -4.13
N GLN A 225 -1.67 -20.23 -5.23
CA GLN A 225 -3.12 -20.16 -5.46
C GLN A 225 -3.77 -21.55 -5.45
N LEU A 226 -3.11 -22.56 -6.02
CA LEU A 226 -3.59 -23.95 -5.96
C LEU A 226 -3.52 -24.51 -4.53
N ARG A 227 -2.48 -24.19 -3.76
CA ARG A 227 -2.40 -24.58 -2.33
C ARG A 227 -3.51 -23.97 -1.51
N GLU A 228 -3.77 -22.68 -1.67
CA GLU A 228 -4.86 -21.97 -0.98
C GLU A 228 -6.21 -22.59 -1.36
N PHE A 229 -6.45 -22.84 -2.65
CA PHE A 229 -7.67 -23.48 -3.12
C PHE A 229 -7.84 -24.91 -2.55
N ARG A 230 -6.76 -25.71 -2.54
CA ARG A 230 -6.79 -27.06 -1.93
C ARG A 230 -7.06 -27.01 -0.43
N ARG A 231 -6.51 -26.02 0.27
CA ARG A 231 -6.76 -25.84 1.71
C ARG A 231 -8.21 -25.46 1.99
N GLU A 232 -8.82 -24.63 1.15
CA GLU A 232 -10.22 -24.18 1.31
C GLU A 232 -11.23 -25.26 0.90
N HIS A 233 -10.96 -26.00 -0.18
CA HIS A 233 -11.94 -26.91 -0.78
C HIS A 233 -11.59 -28.40 -0.67
N GLY A 234 -10.35 -28.74 -0.29
CA GLY A 234 -9.86 -30.12 -0.17
C GLY A 234 -9.47 -30.78 -1.50
N HIS A 235 -9.72 -30.15 -2.64
CA HIS A 235 -9.44 -30.66 -3.99
C HIS A 235 -8.89 -29.56 -4.91
N LEU A 236 -8.38 -29.92 -6.09
CA LEU A 236 -7.81 -28.99 -7.08
C LEU A 236 -8.70 -28.78 -8.33
N ALA A 237 -9.99 -29.12 -8.23
CA ALA A 237 -10.96 -28.86 -9.30
C ALA A 237 -11.44 -27.40 -9.26
N VAL A 238 -10.58 -26.51 -9.77
CA VAL A 238 -10.81 -25.05 -9.77
C VAL A 238 -11.92 -24.68 -10.77
N PRO A 239 -12.98 -23.95 -10.35
CA PRO A 239 -14.03 -23.51 -11.26
C PRO A 239 -13.55 -22.36 -12.16
N VAL A 240 -13.98 -22.38 -13.43
CA VAL A 240 -13.61 -21.36 -14.45
C VAL A 240 -14.08 -19.95 -14.04
N ARG A 241 -15.28 -19.84 -13.46
CA ARG A 241 -15.87 -18.55 -13.10
C ARG A 241 -15.07 -17.91 -11.94
N GLY A 242 -14.38 -16.81 -12.25
CA GLY A 242 -13.55 -16.08 -11.28
C GLY A 242 -12.09 -16.56 -11.17
N ASN A 243 -11.71 -17.66 -11.83
CA ASN A 243 -10.34 -18.21 -11.81
C ASN A 243 -9.80 -18.55 -13.21
N SER A 244 -10.31 -17.90 -14.26
CA SER A 244 -9.98 -18.22 -15.66
C SER A 244 -8.47 -18.27 -15.95
N GLY A 245 -7.69 -17.34 -15.39
CA GLY A 245 -6.24 -17.33 -15.55
C GLY A 245 -5.52 -18.49 -14.86
N LEU A 246 -6.04 -18.98 -13.74
CA LEU A 246 -5.50 -20.16 -13.06
C LEU A 246 -5.84 -21.43 -13.85
N VAL A 247 -7.08 -21.57 -14.33
CA VAL A 247 -7.49 -22.72 -15.15
C VAL A 247 -6.72 -22.81 -16.47
N GLN A 248 -6.51 -21.67 -17.14
CA GLN A 248 -5.69 -21.61 -18.35
C GLN A 248 -4.23 -22.02 -18.09
N TRP A 249 -3.68 -21.59 -16.94
CA TRP A 249 -2.35 -21.99 -16.53
C TRP A 249 -2.27 -23.50 -16.26
N MET A 250 -3.25 -24.08 -15.56
CA MET A 250 -3.33 -25.53 -15.33
C MET A 250 -3.35 -26.31 -16.66
N ALA A 251 -4.19 -25.88 -17.61
CA ALA A 251 -4.28 -26.50 -18.93
C ALA A 251 -2.94 -26.42 -19.70
N HIS A 252 -2.25 -25.28 -19.63
CA HIS A 252 -0.93 -25.13 -20.23
C HIS A 252 0.12 -26.04 -19.59
N LYS A 253 0.09 -26.23 -18.26
CA LYS A 253 1.00 -27.16 -17.57
C LYS A 253 0.75 -28.62 -17.95
N ARG A 254 -0.51 -29.03 -18.12
CA ARG A 254 -0.85 -30.36 -18.67
C ARG A 254 -0.27 -30.57 -20.06
N LEU A 255 -0.38 -29.57 -20.93
CA LEU A 255 0.20 -29.62 -22.28
C LEU A 255 1.73 -29.74 -22.25
N LEU A 256 2.41 -29.04 -21.34
CA LEU A 256 3.86 -29.14 -21.20
C LEU A 256 4.29 -30.50 -20.63
N HIS A 257 3.56 -31.03 -19.66
CA HIS A 257 3.81 -32.36 -19.09
C HIS A 257 3.59 -33.47 -20.13
N SER A 258 2.49 -33.42 -20.90
CA SER A 258 2.23 -34.38 -21.98
C SER A 258 3.27 -34.34 -23.11
N ARG A 259 4.02 -33.23 -23.22
CA ARG A 259 5.10 -33.05 -24.19
C ARG A 259 6.49 -33.31 -23.60
N ALA A 260 6.58 -33.71 -22.33
CA ALA A 260 7.84 -33.83 -21.57
C ALA A 260 8.71 -32.55 -21.60
N GLN A 261 8.07 -31.38 -21.66
CA GLN A 261 8.70 -30.05 -21.72
C GLN A 261 8.56 -29.27 -20.40
N LEU A 262 8.11 -29.93 -19.33
CA LEU A 262 7.93 -29.31 -18.04
C LEU A 262 9.23 -29.36 -17.22
N ASP A 263 9.50 -28.29 -16.48
CA ASP A 263 10.61 -28.27 -15.52
C ASP A 263 10.39 -29.32 -14.40
N ALA A 264 11.37 -30.21 -14.22
CA ALA A 264 11.28 -31.34 -13.29
C ALA A 264 11.17 -30.92 -11.81
N LYS A 265 11.61 -29.70 -11.45
CA LYS A 265 11.44 -29.18 -10.08
C LYS A 265 10.00 -28.73 -9.86
N LEU A 266 9.38 -28.10 -10.85
CA LEU A 266 7.98 -27.72 -10.82
C LEU A 266 7.05 -28.95 -10.87
N GLU A 267 7.34 -29.93 -11.71
CA GLU A 267 6.57 -31.17 -11.81
C GLU A 267 6.45 -31.86 -10.44
N ARG A 268 7.59 -32.12 -9.79
CA ARG A 268 7.62 -32.66 -8.42
C ARG A 268 6.82 -31.84 -7.40
N LYS A 269 6.84 -30.51 -7.51
CA LYS A 269 6.02 -29.64 -6.65
C LYS A 269 4.53 -29.86 -6.90
N LEU A 270 4.11 -30.00 -8.16
CA LEU A 270 2.71 -30.22 -8.54
C LEU A 270 2.24 -31.62 -8.15
N ASP A 271 3.07 -32.63 -8.34
CA ASP A 271 2.81 -34.02 -7.93
C ASP A 271 2.61 -34.12 -6.41
N ALA A 272 3.49 -33.51 -5.63
CA ALA A 272 3.37 -33.48 -4.17
C ALA A 272 2.05 -32.84 -3.69
N MET A 273 1.43 -32.01 -4.53
CA MET A 273 0.14 -31.38 -4.25
C MET A 273 -1.06 -32.14 -4.85
N GLY A 274 -0.85 -33.30 -5.49
CA GLY A 274 -1.91 -34.06 -6.15
C GLY A 274 -2.53 -33.30 -7.32
N PHE A 275 -1.69 -32.60 -8.11
CA PHE A 275 -2.16 -31.88 -9.28
C PHE A 275 -2.76 -32.84 -10.32
N PRO A 276 -4.01 -32.60 -10.78
CA PRO A 276 -4.63 -33.48 -11.77
C PRO A 276 -4.05 -33.20 -13.16
N TRP A 277 -3.24 -34.11 -13.67
CA TRP A 277 -2.59 -34.03 -14.97
C TRP A 277 -3.57 -34.32 -16.11
N THR A 278 -4.58 -35.13 -15.84
CA THR A 278 -5.67 -35.43 -16.79
C THR A 278 -6.97 -34.74 -16.42
N TRP A 279 -7.85 -34.55 -17.42
CA TRP A 279 -9.20 -34.05 -17.18
C TRP A 279 -10.06 -35.06 -16.42
N GLU A 280 -9.81 -36.35 -16.63
CA GLU A 280 -10.47 -37.46 -15.96
C GLU A 280 -10.16 -37.48 -14.46
N GLU A 281 -8.89 -37.31 -14.08
CA GLU A 281 -8.49 -37.12 -12.68
C GLU A 281 -9.16 -35.89 -12.06
N GLN A 282 -9.17 -34.76 -12.77
CA GLN A 282 -9.79 -33.54 -12.25
C GLN A 282 -11.29 -33.71 -12.01
N GLU A 283 -11.99 -34.35 -12.95
CA GLU A 283 -13.41 -34.65 -12.82
C GLU A 283 -13.67 -35.64 -11.68
N TRP A 284 -12.84 -36.67 -11.55
CA TRP A 284 -12.94 -37.64 -10.47
C TRP A 284 -12.76 -36.97 -9.09
N GLU A 285 -11.77 -36.08 -8.93
CA GLU A 285 -11.54 -35.32 -7.71
C GLU A 285 -12.74 -34.42 -7.33
N LEU A 286 -13.38 -33.80 -8.32
CA LEU A 286 -14.57 -32.97 -8.10
C LEU A 286 -15.73 -33.80 -7.56
N TRP A 287 -16.00 -34.94 -8.19
CA TRP A 287 -17.10 -35.80 -7.78
C TRP A 287 -16.81 -36.49 -6.45
N PHE A 288 -15.57 -36.87 -6.20
CA PHE A 288 -15.12 -37.40 -4.92
C PHE A 288 -15.31 -36.36 -3.80
N ALA A 289 -14.95 -35.10 -4.01
CA ALA A 289 -15.20 -34.03 -3.05
C ALA A 289 -16.70 -33.81 -2.77
N ARG A 290 -17.54 -33.89 -3.81
CA ARG A 290 -19.01 -33.84 -3.67
C ARG A 290 -19.55 -35.04 -2.90
N ALA A 291 -18.98 -36.23 -3.09
CA ALA A 291 -19.32 -37.41 -2.31
C ALA A 291 -18.94 -37.22 -0.83
N ILE A 292 -17.77 -36.65 -0.52
CA ILE A 292 -17.39 -36.31 0.87
C ILE A 292 -18.42 -35.37 1.51
N ASP A 293 -18.80 -34.29 0.83
CA ASP A 293 -19.81 -33.35 1.34
C ASP A 293 -21.17 -34.03 1.55
N LEU A 294 -21.59 -34.89 0.62
CA LEU A 294 -22.80 -35.72 0.79
C LEU A 294 -22.69 -36.60 2.04
N GLY A 295 -21.60 -37.37 2.17
CA GLY A 295 -21.35 -38.24 3.31
C GLY A 295 -21.35 -37.50 4.65
N ARG A 296 -20.80 -36.27 4.69
CA ARG A 296 -20.86 -35.39 5.88
C ARG A 296 -22.28 -34.96 6.23
N ARG A 297 -23.14 -34.72 5.23
CA ARG A 297 -24.52 -34.24 5.44
C ARG A 297 -25.51 -35.35 5.77
N THR A 298 -25.40 -36.50 5.10
CA THR A 298 -26.40 -37.56 5.14
C THR A 298 -25.94 -38.80 5.90
N GLY A 299 -24.63 -38.98 6.08
CA GLY A 299 -24.04 -40.22 6.61
C GLY A 299 -24.29 -41.46 5.73
N ARG A 300 -24.85 -41.27 4.52
CA ARG A 300 -25.23 -42.34 3.59
C ARG A 300 -24.92 -41.94 2.15
N PHE A 301 -24.31 -42.87 1.42
CA PHE A 301 -23.96 -42.71 -0.01
C PHE A 301 -24.98 -43.42 -0.91
N GLU A 302 -26.27 -43.14 -0.66
CA GLU A 302 -27.41 -43.72 -1.39
C GLU A 302 -27.87 -42.76 -2.51
N PRO A 303 -27.90 -43.21 -3.77
CA PRO A 303 -28.44 -42.42 -4.86
C PRO A 303 -29.94 -42.21 -4.69
N LYS A 304 -30.40 -40.96 -4.53
CA LYS A 304 -31.84 -40.64 -4.35
C LYS A 304 -32.57 -40.31 -5.65
N GLY A 305 -31.86 -40.32 -6.79
CA GLY A 305 -32.44 -40.29 -8.12
C GLY A 305 -32.07 -39.04 -8.93
N GLY A 306 -31.54 -39.27 -10.13
CA GLY A 306 -31.48 -38.30 -11.23
C GLY A 306 -30.28 -37.35 -11.26
N THR A 307 -29.53 -37.19 -10.16
CA THR A 307 -28.41 -36.24 -10.14
C THR A 307 -27.16 -36.78 -10.86
N THR A 308 -26.27 -35.90 -11.30
CA THR A 308 -24.99 -36.31 -11.90
C THR A 308 -24.06 -36.97 -10.87
N LEU A 309 -24.16 -36.61 -9.58
CA LEU A 309 -23.43 -37.27 -8.50
C LEU A 309 -23.91 -38.71 -8.31
N ASP A 310 -25.21 -38.95 -8.37
CA ASP A 310 -25.79 -40.31 -8.29
C ASP A 310 -25.27 -41.22 -9.39
N ARG A 311 -25.28 -40.73 -10.64
CA ARG A 311 -24.73 -41.47 -11.79
C ARG A 311 -23.24 -41.77 -11.62
N TRP A 312 -22.47 -40.79 -11.15
CA TRP A 312 -21.05 -41.00 -10.87
C TRP A 312 -20.82 -42.03 -9.75
N MET A 313 -21.56 -41.96 -8.64
CA MET A 313 -21.45 -42.95 -7.56
C MET A 313 -21.80 -44.37 -8.03
N CYS A 314 -22.82 -44.51 -8.88
CA CYS A 314 -23.16 -45.79 -9.49
C CYS A 314 -22.04 -46.31 -10.42
N SER A 315 -21.45 -45.45 -11.25
CA SER A 315 -20.35 -45.87 -12.13
C SER A 315 -19.12 -46.31 -11.34
N GLN A 316 -18.81 -45.66 -10.21
CA GLN A 316 -17.70 -46.09 -9.34
C GLN A 316 -17.97 -47.45 -8.70
N ARG A 317 -19.21 -47.75 -8.31
CA ARG A 317 -19.60 -49.07 -7.77
C ARG A 317 -19.52 -50.16 -8.84
N GLN A 318 -19.94 -49.84 -10.06
CA GLN A 318 -19.84 -50.75 -11.20
C GLN A 318 -18.37 -51.08 -11.51
N ALA A 319 -17.52 -50.06 -11.63
CA ALA A 319 -16.07 -50.24 -11.85
C ALA A 319 -15.39 -51.04 -10.73
N ALA A 320 -15.79 -50.82 -9.47
CA ALA A 320 -15.28 -51.62 -8.35
C ALA A 320 -15.71 -53.09 -8.42
N SER A 321 -16.89 -53.37 -8.99
CA SER A 321 -17.41 -54.73 -9.12
C SER A 321 -16.83 -55.48 -10.33
N SER A 322 -16.47 -54.76 -11.39
CA SER A 322 -15.81 -55.32 -12.58
C SER A 322 -14.29 -55.42 -12.43
N GLY A 323 -13.69 -54.82 -11.40
CA GLY A 323 -12.24 -54.80 -11.21
C GLY A 323 -11.52 -53.71 -12.01
N ASP A 324 -12.26 -52.81 -12.66
CA ASP A 324 -11.72 -51.74 -13.51
C ASP A 324 -11.38 -50.46 -12.72
N LEU A 325 -11.63 -50.43 -11.41
CA LEU A 325 -11.34 -49.27 -10.57
C LEU A 325 -9.91 -49.32 -10.04
N GLU A 326 -9.13 -48.26 -10.31
CA GLU A 326 -7.79 -48.06 -9.75
C GLU A 326 -7.77 -48.27 -8.22
N GLU A 327 -6.76 -49.00 -7.73
CA GLU A 327 -6.61 -49.38 -6.31
C GLU A 327 -6.63 -48.17 -5.36
N ASP A 328 -5.93 -47.09 -5.73
CA ASP A 328 -5.93 -45.82 -5.01
C ASP A 328 -7.33 -45.21 -4.87
N ARG A 329 -8.12 -45.24 -5.94
CA ARG A 329 -9.51 -44.72 -5.94
C ARG A 329 -10.40 -45.59 -5.07
N TYR A 330 -10.22 -46.91 -5.12
CA TYR A 330 -10.94 -47.85 -4.28
C TYR A 330 -10.69 -47.59 -2.78
N HIS A 331 -9.42 -47.42 -2.39
CA HIS A 331 -9.04 -47.09 -1.02
C HIS A 331 -9.57 -45.74 -0.57
N ARG A 332 -9.49 -44.71 -1.42
CA ARG A 332 -9.99 -43.36 -1.11
C ARG A 332 -11.51 -43.36 -0.87
N LEU A 333 -12.28 -44.03 -1.72
CA LEU A 333 -13.73 -44.23 -1.51
C LEU A 333 -14.00 -45.05 -0.23
N GLY A 334 -13.18 -46.06 0.05
CA GLY A 334 -13.29 -46.84 1.29
C GLY A 334 -13.08 -46.00 2.54
N SER A 335 -12.12 -45.08 2.53
CA SER A 335 -11.80 -44.25 3.69
C SER A 335 -12.94 -43.33 4.13
N ILE A 336 -13.81 -42.92 3.19
CA ILE A 336 -14.99 -42.10 3.48
C ILE A 336 -16.22 -42.95 3.84
N GLY A 337 -16.09 -44.27 3.89
CA GLY A 337 -17.19 -45.19 4.17
C GLY A 337 -18.13 -45.41 2.98
N PHE A 338 -17.71 -45.07 1.76
CA PHE A 338 -18.53 -45.17 0.54
C PHE A 338 -19.09 -46.59 0.30
N TRP A 339 -18.30 -47.60 0.68
CA TRP A 339 -18.66 -49.02 0.54
C TRP A 339 -19.59 -49.55 1.65
N LYS A 340 -19.78 -48.80 2.75
CA LYS A 340 -20.57 -49.29 3.89
C LYS A 340 -22.08 -49.20 3.60
N ARG A 341 -22.75 -50.36 3.75
CA ARG A 341 -24.21 -50.62 3.65
C ARG A 341 -24.88 -50.13 2.37
N TRP A 342 -24.97 -51.04 1.40
CA TRP A 342 -26.13 -51.16 0.50
C TRP A 342 -27.01 -52.28 1.08
N ARG A 343 -28.22 -51.96 1.54
CA ARG A 343 -29.28 -52.97 1.66
C ARG A 343 -30.26 -52.66 0.52
N PRO A 344 -30.50 -53.58 -0.43
CA PRO A 344 -31.49 -53.38 -1.46
C PRO A 344 -32.88 -53.10 -0.89
#